data_AF-A0A937WMA3-F1
#
_entry.id   AF-A0A937WMA3-F1
#
_cell.length_a   1.000
_cell.length_b   1.000
_cell.length_c   1.000
_cell.angle_alpha   90.00
_cell.angle_beta   90.00
_cell.angle_gamma   90.00
#
_symmetry.space_group_name_H-M   'P 1'
#
loop_
_entity.id
_entity.type
_entity.pdbx_description
1 polymer ?
#
loop_
_entity_poly.entity_id
_entity_poly.type
_entity_poly.pdbx_seq_one_letter_code
_entity_poly.pdbx_strand_id
1 'polypeptide(L)'
;MKNNSIFFNKTLVFLIIYYLTISVSYAEDRDKTISNPRTFKEFLENFVVREYKAKRLKKIKANAIFSGGGVSSLALSGAIYACDEEAIVFKRVGGTSAGAVLASLYAAGYTPREIAKIISDTDFKNFVQGEIKFPYFIIHIDSLAKNYSYFNSDVIYKWIKELLNKKGISTFKDLKVPLKIVATDIFHHRRVIFDKEKYPDLEVAEAIKMSVAIPLFFTPVEWNDPLLPAGNSKCLMLDGSILSTYPADLFGHFTERDVPTFGFILVDDERNDVGSISDVVDFMKQIINTVNIYHDTEAIKKAPYVYSITISSGKIRSIQFDISEEDKKALFDLGYNKMKEYLKNWKRYYLR
;
A
#
# COMPACT_ATOMS: atom_id res chain seq x y z
N MET A 1 -50.43 -10.02 -61.90
CA MET A 1 -51.08 -9.04 -61.01
C MET A 1 -50.16 -8.76 -59.83
N LYS A 2 -49.66 -7.52 -59.78
CA LYS A 2 -49.01 -6.75 -58.70
C LYS A 2 -48.10 -7.44 -57.67
N ASN A 3 -46.80 -7.14 -57.86
CA ASN A 3 -45.76 -6.93 -56.84
C ASN A 3 -46.29 -6.28 -55.55
N ASN A 4 -46.07 -6.93 -54.41
CA ASN A 4 -45.97 -6.28 -53.10
C ASN A 4 -44.50 -6.05 -52.78
N SER A 5 -43.98 -4.95 -53.33
CA SER A 5 -42.69 -4.39 -52.95
C SER A 5 -42.75 -3.87 -51.52
N ILE A 6 -41.90 -4.42 -50.66
CA ILE A 6 -40.89 -3.67 -49.90
C ILE A 6 -41.38 -2.28 -49.48
N PHE A 7 -42.29 -2.26 -48.51
CA PHE A 7 -42.52 -1.10 -47.65
C PHE A 7 -41.82 -1.33 -46.30
N PHE A 8 -40.56 -1.81 -46.36
CA PHE A 8 -39.67 -1.80 -45.21
C PHE A 8 -39.08 -0.39 -45.07
N ASN A 9 -39.91 0.47 -44.48
CA ASN A 9 -39.53 1.52 -43.55
C ASN A 9 -38.32 2.39 -43.94
N LYS A 10 -38.50 3.27 -44.94
CA LYS A 10 -37.56 4.37 -45.22
C LYS A 10 -37.21 5.17 -43.97
N THR A 11 -38.14 5.28 -43.02
CA THR A 11 -37.93 5.94 -41.71
C THR A 11 -36.96 5.19 -40.80
N LEU A 12 -36.94 3.85 -40.85
CA LEU A 12 -36.00 3.04 -40.06
C LEU A 12 -34.58 3.10 -40.65
N VAL A 13 -34.46 3.09 -41.99
CA VAL A 13 -33.17 3.28 -42.66
C VAL A 13 -32.65 4.70 -42.43
N PHE A 14 -33.53 5.72 -42.42
CA PHE A 14 -33.14 7.09 -42.09
C PHE A 14 -32.71 7.23 -40.63
N LEU A 15 -33.37 6.56 -39.68
CA LEU A 15 -32.98 6.53 -38.27
C LEU A 15 -31.65 5.81 -38.07
N ILE A 16 -31.38 4.71 -38.78
CA ILE A 16 -30.10 3.99 -38.71
C ILE A 16 -28.98 4.83 -39.33
N ILE A 17 -29.22 5.48 -40.47
CA ILE A 17 -28.24 6.37 -41.09
C ILE A 17 -28.01 7.62 -40.23
N TYR A 18 -29.05 8.20 -39.63
CA TYR A 18 -28.95 9.32 -38.70
C TYR A 18 -28.22 8.95 -37.40
N TYR A 19 -28.47 7.73 -36.87
CA TYR A 19 -27.75 7.22 -35.72
C TYR A 19 -26.29 6.92 -36.06
N LEU A 20 -25.99 6.39 -37.26
CA LEU A 20 -24.64 6.15 -37.74
C LEU A 20 -23.90 7.44 -38.06
N THR A 21 -24.55 8.48 -38.61
CA THR A 21 -23.91 9.78 -38.83
C THR A 21 -23.69 10.53 -37.52
N ILE A 22 -24.58 10.43 -36.53
CA ILE A 22 -24.31 10.91 -35.17
C ILE A 22 -23.16 10.11 -34.53
N SER A 23 -23.10 8.79 -34.73
CA SER A 23 -22.03 7.94 -34.19
C SER A 23 -20.67 8.26 -34.82
N VAL A 24 -20.64 8.62 -36.11
CA VAL A 24 -19.43 9.01 -36.83
C VAL A 24 -19.04 10.46 -36.52
N SER A 25 -20.00 11.39 -36.39
CA SER A 25 -19.73 12.76 -35.90
C SER A 25 -19.34 12.81 -34.41
N TYR A 26 -19.74 11.82 -33.59
CA TYR A 26 -19.26 11.68 -32.20
C TYR A 26 -17.91 10.97 -32.10
N ALA A 27 -17.42 10.35 -33.18
CA ALA A 27 -16.13 9.66 -33.22
C ALA A 27 -14.99 10.53 -33.74
N GLU A 28 -15.27 11.65 -34.41
CA GLU A 28 -14.25 12.52 -35.03
C GLU A 28 -13.98 13.85 -34.31
N ASP A 29 -14.57 14.13 -33.14
CA ASP A 29 -14.34 15.39 -32.42
C ASP A 29 -13.92 15.21 -30.94
N ARG A 30 -13.11 14.17 -30.64
CA ARG A 30 -12.44 14.02 -29.32
C ARG A 30 -10.92 14.20 -29.37
N ASP A 31 -10.43 15.01 -30.29
CA ASP A 31 -9.04 15.51 -30.28
C ASP A 31 -8.97 17.02 -30.00
N LYS A 32 -9.84 17.51 -29.11
CA LYS A 32 -9.76 18.88 -28.58
C LYS A 32 -9.66 18.85 -27.07
N THR A 33 -8.43 19.11 -26.62
CA THR A 33 -8.07 19.68 -25.31
C THR A 33 -8.67 18.97 -24.09
N ILE A 34 -8.13 17.79 -23.76
CA ILE A 34 -8.05 17.39 -22.36
C ILE A 34 -7.08 18.39 -21.73
N SER A 35 -7.60 19.38 -20.99
CA SER A 35 -6.77 20.15 -20.07
C SER A 35 -6.01 19.15 -19.19
N ASN A 36 -4.68 19.30 -19.06
CA ASN A 36 -3.92 18.58 -18.05
C ASN A 36 -4.71 18.60 -16.73
N PRO A 37 -5.05 17.43 -16.14
CA PRO A 37 -5.80 17.40 -14.89
C PRO A 37 -5.04 18.23 -13.86
N ARG A 38 -5.71 19.23 -13.28
CA ARG A 38 -5.09 20.18 -12.36
C ARG A 38 -4.87 19.58 -10.98
N THR A 39 -5.51 18.44 -10.70
CA THR A 39 -5.38 17.71 -9.43
C THR A 39 -5.32 16.20 -9.68
N PHE A 40 -4.69 15.47 -8.76
CA PHE A 40 -4.63 14.01 -8.81
C PHE A 40 -6.03 13.36 -8.73
N LYS A 41 -6.95 14.01 -8.02
CA LYS A 41 -8.37 13.66 -7.97
C LYS A 41 -9.02 13.67 -9.35
N GLU A 42 -8.86 14.74 -10.13
CA GLU A 42 -9.39 14.83 -11.51
C GLU A 42 -8.77 13.79 -12.44
N PHE A 43 -7.49 13.44 -12.22
CA PHE A 43 -6.85 12.35 -12.96
C PHE A 43 -7.52 11.01 -12.68
N LEU A 44 -7.76 10.66 -11.41
CA LEU A 44 -8.43 9.40 -11.04
C LEU A 44 -9.88 9.36 -11.54
N GLU A 45 -10.62 10.46 -11.43
CA GLU A 45 -12.01 10.57 -11.91
C GLU A 45 -12.10 10.41 -13.44
N ASN A 46 -11.17 11.01 -14.20
CA ASN A 46 -11.09 10.81 -15.65
C ASN A 46 -10.62 9.40 -16.05
N PHE A 47 -9.83 8.73 -15.20
CA PHE A 47 -9.39 7.35 -15.43
C PHE A 47 -10.51 6.33 -15.19
N VAL A 48 -11.44 6.60 -14.28
CA VAL A 48 -12.63 5.77 -13.98
C VAL A 48 -13.51 5.55 -15.22
N VAL A 49 -13.50 6.45 -16.21
CA VAL A 49 -14.26 6.32 -17.46
C VAL A 49 -13.73 5.21 -18.40
N ARG A 50 -12.56 4.61 -18.13
CA ARG A 50 -12.04 3.44 -18.88
C ARG A 50 -12.75 2.10 -18.57
N GLU A 51 -14.01 2.15 -18.15
CA GLU A 51 -14.73 0.98 -17.61
C GLU A 51 -15.29 -0.02 -18.65
N TYR A 52 -14.95 0.08 -19.94
CA TYR A 52 -15.55 -0.81 -20.96
C TYR A 52 -14.66 -1.93 -21.53
N LYS A 53 -13.43 -2.14 -21.02
CA LYS A 53 -12.56 -3.25 -21.49
C LYS A 53 -12.21 -4.33 -20.46
N ALA A 54 -12.45 -4.14 -19.16
CA ALA A 54 -12.04 -5.08 -18.12
C ALA A 54 -12.89 -6.39 -18.07
N LYS A 55 -14.04 -6.45 -18.75
CA LYS A 55 -14.99 -7.59 -18.64
C LYS A 55 -14.58 -8.90 -19.36
N ARG A 56 -13.37 -9.02 -19.91
CA ARG A 56 -12.94 -10.24 -20.66
C ARG A 56 -11.63 -10.89 -20.20
N LEU A 57 -11.00 -10.42 -19.12
CA LEU A 57 -9.75 -11.03 -18.64
C LEU A 57 -10.03 -12.14 -17.62
N LYS A 58 -9.41 -13.31 -17.81
CA LYS A 58 -9.39 -14.40 -16.83
C LYS A 58 -8.64 -13.90 -15.59
N LYS A 59 -9.27 -13.99 -14.41
CA LYS A 59 -8.66 -13.57 -13.14
C LYS A 59 -7.40 -14.39 -12.86
N ILE A 60 -6.29 -13.70 -12.58
CA ILE A 60 -5.03 -14.30 -12.16
C ILE A 60 -4.99 -14.22 -10.63
N LYS A 61 -4.87 -15.36 -9.96
CA LYS A 61 -4.72 -15.37 -8.50
C LYS A 61 -3.24 -15.11 -8.18
N ALA A 62 -2.96 -14.26 -7.20
CA ALA A 62 -1.61 -14.03 -6.69
C ALA A 62 -1.66 -13.79 -5.18
N ASN A 63 -0.50 -13.67 -4.52
CA ASN A 63 -0.37 -13.09 -3.18
C ASN A 63 0.42 -11.79 -3.29
N ALA A 64 0.31 -10.91 -2.29
CA ALA A 64 1.06 -9.66 -2.25
C ALA A 64 1.75 -9.43 -0.91
N ILE A 65 3.00 -8.96 -0.97
CA ILE A 65 3.77 -8.50 0.19
C ILE A 65 4.17 -7.05 -0.08
N PHE A 66 3.88 -6.14 0.85
CA PHE A 66 4.16 -4.71 0.72
C PHE A 66 5.21 -4.28 1.74
N SER A 67 6.33 -3.76 1.25
CA SER A 67 7.35 -3.16 2.12
C SER A 67 6.85 -1.91 2.84
N GLY A 68 7.52 -1.58 3.95
CA GLY A 68 7.42 -0.26 4.57
C GLY A 68 8.10 0.82 3.73
N GLY A 69 7.87 2.08 4.11
CA GLY A 69 8.42 3.24 3.40
C GLY A 69 7.67 4.53 3.64
N GLY A 70 6.87 4.61 4.70
CA GLY A 70 6.08 5.80 5.05
C GLY A 70 5.25 6.33 3.89
N VAL A 71 5.23 7.65 3.71
CA VAL A 71 4.40 8.32 2.68
C VAL A 71 4.79 7.92 1.25
N SER A 72 6.05 7.55 1.00
CA SER A 72 6.51 7.04 -0.29
C SER A 72 5.77 5.77 -0.74
N SER A 73 5.08 5.08 0.18
CA SER A 73 4.21 3.94 -0.12
C SER A 73 3.00 4.29 -0.99
N LEU A 74 2.75 5.58 -1.27
CA LEU A 74 1.86 5.99 -2.35
C LEU A 74 2.22 5.32 -3.68
N ALA A 75 3.51 5.14 -3.97
CA ALA A 75 3.92 4.48 -5.20
C ALA A 75 3.41 3.03 -5.27
N LEU A 76 3.37 2.33 -4.14
CA LEU A 76 2.82 0.98 -4.09
C LEU A 76 1.32 0.94 -4.44
N SER A 77 0.55 2.00 -4.13
CA SER A 77 -0.85 2.09 -4.53
C SER A 77 -1.03 2.10 -6.06
N GLY A 78 -0.12 2.75 -6.80
CA GLY A 78 -0.07 2.72 -8.26
C GLY A 78 0.25 1.33 -8.81
N ALA A 79 1.16 0.60 -8.16
CA ALA A 79 1.49 -0.77 -8.55
C ALA A 79 0.31 -1.74 -8.34
N ILE A 80 -0.40 -1.63 -7.21
CA ILE A 80 -1.61 -2.43 -6.93
C ILE A 80 -2.71 -2.08 -7.94
N TYR A 81 -2.84 -0.81 -8.32
CA TYR A 81 -3.76 -0.36 -9.35
C TYR A 81 -3.47 -1.02 -10.71
N ALA A 82 -2.20 -1.06 -11.13
CA ALA A 82 -1.79 -1.74 -12.36
C ALA A 82 -2.10 -3.26 -12.32
N CYS A 83 -1.97 -3.89 -11.16
CA CYS A 83 -2.35 -5.29 -10.98
C CYS A 83 -3.86 -5.52 -11.22
N ASP A 84 -4.71 -4.62 -10.71
CA ASP A 84 -6.17 -4.66 -10.88
C ASP A 84 -6.56 -4.63 -12.36
N GLU A 85 -5.97 -3.71 -13.14
CA GLU A 85 -6.24 -3.59 -14.57
C GLU A 85 -5.93 -4.88 -15.34
N GLU A 86 -4.93 -5.62 -14.86
CA GLU A 86 -4.48 -6.87 -15.46
C GLU A 86 -5.21 -8.11 -14.90
N ALA A 87 -6.30 -7.88 -14.15
CA ALA A 87 -7.17 -8.85 -13.49
C ALA A 87 -6.45 -9.74 -12.46
N ILE A 88 -5.42 -9.22 -11.81
CA ILE A 88 -4.73 -9.88 -10.69
C ILE A 88 -5.53 -9.68 -9.41
N VAL A 89 -5.85 -10.77 -8.72
CA VAL A 89 -6.59 -10.77 -7.46
C VAL A 89 -5.73 -11.41 -6.38
N PHE A 90 -5.43 -10.65 -5.32
CA PHE A 90 -4.63 -11.15 -4.23
C PHE A 90 -5.46 -12.07 -3.31
N LYS A 91 -4.92 -13.25 -3.02
CA LYS A 91 -5.51 -14.27 -2.16
C LYS A 91 -5.03 -14.18 -0.73
N ARG A 92 -3.84 -13.61 -0.52
CA ARG A 92 -3.26 -13.26 0.77
C ARG A 92 -2.47 -11.98 0.60
N VAL A 93 -2.49 -11.14 1.62
CA VAL A 93 -1.75 -9.87 1.63
C VAL A 93 -1.03 -9.70 2.95
N GLY A 94 0.07 -8.98 2.94
CA GLY A 94 0.76 -8.62 4.16
C GLY A 94 1.77 -7.53 3.93
N GLY A 95 2.25 -6.94 5.01
CA GLY A 95 3.22 -5.86 4.91
C GLY A 95 3.68 -5.31 6.24
N THR A 96 4.52 -4.28 6.13
CA THR A 96 5.13 -3.57 7.24
C THR A 96 4.81 -2.09 7.14
N SER A 97 4.49 -1.43 8.26
CA SER A 97 4.27 0.03 8.33
C SER A 97 3.20 0.50 7.33
N ALA A 98 3.49 1.50 6.50
CA ALA A 98 2.60 1.94 5.43
C ALA A 98 2.22 0.83 4.42
N GLY A 99 3.07 -0.20 4.23
CA GLY A 99 2.70 -1.40 3.48
C GLY A 99 1.62 -2.23 4.18
N ALA A 100 1.64 -2.30 5.51
CA ALA A 100 0.57 -2.94 6.29
C ALA A 100 -0.77 -2.19 6.17
N VAL A 101 -0.74 -0.86 6.04
CA VAL A 101 -1.95 -0.06 5.77
C VAL A 101 -2.58 -0.48 4.45
N LEU A 102 -1.80 -0.52 3.36
CA LEU A 102 -2.30 -0.93 2.04
C LEU A 102 -2.83 -2.37 2.05
N ALA A 103 -2.08 -3.29 2.68
CA ALA A 103 -2.50 -4.68 2.85
C ALA A 103 -3.84 -4.78 3.60
N SER A 104 -4.01 -4.00 4.66
CA SER A 104 -5.21 -4.04 5.51
C SER A 104 -6.44 -3.50 4.79
N LEU A 105 -6.30 -2.39 4.05
CA LEU A 105 -7.39 -1.87 3.23
C LEU A 105 -7.81 -2.89 2.16
N TYR A 106 -6.84 -3.51 1.47
CA TYR A 106 -7.15 -4.56 0.51
C TYR A 106 -7.85 -5.75 1.17
N ALA A 107 -7.34 -6.21 2.32
CA ALA A 107 -7.90 -7.34 3.04
C ALA A 107 -9.32 -7.08 3.54
N ALA A 108 -9.63 -5.83 3.88
CA ALA A 108 -10.96 -5.37 4.26
C ALA A 108 -11.95 -5.27 3.09
N GLY A 109 -11.49 -5.50 1.85
CA GLY A 109 -12.34 -5.49 0.66
C GLY A 109 -12.44 -4.13 -0.03
N TYR A 110 -11.49 -3.22 0.22
CA TYR A 110 -11.29 -2.09 -0.68
C TYR A 110 -10.62 -2.55 -1.97
N THR A 111 -11.18 -2.13 -3.10
CA THR A 111 -10.58 -2.31 -4.41
C THR A 111 -9.31 -1.47 -4.54
N PRO A 112 -8.33 -1.87 -5.38
CA PRO A 112 -7.14 -1.07 -5.65
C PRO A 112 -7.42 0.39 -6.07
N ARG A 113 -8.56 0.62 -6.74
CA ARG A 113 -9.04 1.96 -7.12
C ARG A 113 -9.50 2.77 -5.92
N GLU A 114 -10.31 2.17 -5.03
CA GLU A 114 -10.71 2.81 -3.78
C GLU A 114 -9.49 3.11 -2.90
N ILE A 115 -8.52 2.18 -2.82
CA ILE A 115 -7.26 2.40 -2.08
C ILE A 115 -6.52 3.59 -2.66
N ALA A 116 -6.28 3.63 -3.98
CA ALA A 116 -5.63 4.77 -4.64
C ALA A 116 -6.36 6.09 -4.36
N LYS A 117 -7.70 6.08 -4.37
CA LYS A 117 -8.51 7.25 -4.05
C LYS A 117 -8.39 7.69 -2.58
N ILE A 118 -8.49 6.76 -1.63
CA ILE A 118 -8.32 7.06 -0.20
C ILE A 118 -6.97 7.70 0.04
N ILE A 119 -5.93 7.12 -0.54
CA ILE A 119 -4.55 7.57 -0.40
C ILE A 119 -4.34 8.94 -1.07
N SER A 120 -4.91 9.17 -2.25
CA SER A 120 -4.97 10.47 -2.93
C SER A 120 -5.61 11.54 -2.04
N ASP A 121 -6.80 11.26 -1.53
CA ASP A 121 -7.65 12.22 -0.81
C ASP A 121 -7.15 12.48 0.62
N THR A 122 -6.18 11.69 1.12
CA THR A 122 -5.64 11.84 2.46
C THR A 122 -4.65 13.01 2.51
N ASP A 123 -4.88 13.96 3.40
CA ASP A 123 -3.90 14.97 3.77
C ASP A 123 -2.98 14.43 4.87
N PHE A 124 -1.82 13.92 4.45
CA PHE A 124 -0.83 13.28 5.32
C PHE A 124 -0.21 14.24 6.33
N LYS A 125 -0.30 15.57 6.12
CA LYS A 125 0.16 16.55 7.12
C LYS A 125 -0.59 16.41 8.44
N ASN A 126 -1.87 16.03 8.38
CA ASN A 126 -2.69 15.84 9.58
C ASN A 126 -2.17 14.70 10.47
N PHE A 127 -1.39 13.76 9.94
CA PHE A 127 -0.77 12.69 10.74
C PHE A 127 0.39 13.20 11.60
N VAL A 128 0.89 14.39 11.32
CA VAL A 128 2.01 15.04 12.00
C VAL A 128 1.64 16.43 12.53
N GLN A 129 0.34 16.68 12.77
CA GLN A 129 -0.13 17.90 13.43
C GLN A 129 -0.30 17.65 14.94
N GLY A 130 0.43 18.38 15.79
CA GLY A 130 0.32 18.30 17.26
C GLY A 130 1.63 18.01 18.00
N GLU A 131 1.62 18.21 19.33
CA GLU A 131 2.77 18.52 20.21
C GLU A 131 4.07 17.70 20.09
N ILE A 132 5.15 18.45 19.83
CA ILE A 132 6.55 18.06 20.04
C ILE A 132 6.81 17.93 21.55
N LYS A 133 6.82 16.71 22.08
CA LYS A 133 7.39 16.43 23.41
C LYS A 133 8.87 16.11 23.28
N PHE A 134 9.70 17.15 23.27
CA PHE A 134 11.15 16.99 23.42
C PHE A 134 11.53 17.24 24.88
N PRO A 135 12.18 16.31 25.59
CA PRO A 135 12.98 16.64 26.74
C PRO A 135 14.30 17.11 26.17
N TYR A 136 14.50 18.43 26.20
CA TYR A 136 15.83 19.00 26.19
C TYR A 136 16.67 18.21 27.19
N PHE A 137 17.67 17.47 26.70
CA PHE A 137 18.91 17.07 27.36
C PHE A 137 18.92 17.15 28.91
N ILE A 138 18.04 16.41 29.61
CA ILE A 138 18.19 16.11 31.03
C ILE A 138 17.73 14.66 31.25
N ILE A 139 18.69 13.85 31.67
CA ILE A 139 18.56 12.45 32.05
C ILE A 139 17.70 12.39 33.31
N HIS A 140 16.41 12.08 33.16
CA HIS A 140 15.60 11.46 34.22
C HIS A 140 14.98 10.17 33.65
N ILE A 141 15.51 9.04 34.13
CA ILE A 141 15.36 7.68 33.59
C ILE A 141 14.00 7.04 33.92
N ASP A 142 13.10 7.72 34.63
CA ASP A 142 11.89 7.06 35.16
C ASP A 142 10.64 7.14 34.27
N SER A 143 10.69 7.88 33.14
CA SER A 143 9.55 8.01 32.19
C SER A 143 10.00 7.97 30.71
N LEU A 144 10.98 7.13 30.41
CA LEU A 144 11.68 7.12 29.12
C LEU A 144 10.75 6.91 27.90
N ALA A 145 9.81 5.96 27.91
CA ALA A 145 9.07 5.64 26.67
C ALA A 145 8.09 6.72 26.16
N LYS A 146 7.56 7.58 27.05
CA LYS A 146 6.50 8.56 26.68
C LYS A 146 7.03 9.90 26.16
N ASN A 147 8.33 10.16 26.28
CA ASN A 147 8.90 11.48 26.08
C ASN A 147 9.89 11.57 24.90
N TYR A 148 9.94 10.64 23.95
CA TYR A 148 10.94 10.69 22.84
C TYR A 148 10.36 10.88 21.44
N SER A 149 9.07 11.17 21.30
CA SER A 149 8.41 11.19 20.00
C SER A 149 7.84 12.56 19.66
N TYR A 150 8.01 12.94 18.39
CA TYR A 150 7.44 14.18 17.86
C TYR A 150 5.92 14.13 17.72
N PHE A 151 5.36 12.95 17.42
CA PHE A 151 3.94 12.79 17.09
C PHE A 151 3.32 11.54 17.74
N ASN A 152 2.00 11.57 17.95
CA ASN A 152 1.23 10.43 18.41
C ASN A 152 0.52 9.75 17.21
N SER A 153 0.60 8.42 17.12
CA SER A 153 -0.03 7.61 16.07
C SER A 153 -1.56 7.43 16.22
N ASP A 154 -2.19 8.04 17.23
CA ASP A 154 -3.64 7.99 17.46
C ASP A 154 -4.47 8.54 16.30
N VAL A 155 -3.95 9.53 15.56
CA VAL A 155 -4.61 10.05 14.36
C VAL A 155 -4.67 8.97 13.28
N ILE A 156 -3.56 8.25 13.07
CA ILE A 156 -3.49 7.14 12.10
C ILE A 156 -4.41 6.01 12.54
N TYR A 157 -4.41 5.67 13.83
CA TYR A 157 -5.31 4.66 14.40
C TYR A 157 -6.79 4.99 14.15
N LYS A 158 -7.22 6.22 14.43
CA LYS A 158 -8.62 6.64 14.20
C LYS A 158 -8.96 6.60 12.71
N TRP A 159 -8.09 7.15 11.86
CA TRP A 159 -8.27 7.14 10.41
C TRP A 159 -8.44 5.73 9.86
N ILE A 160 -7.57 4.78 10.24
CA ILE A 160 -7.66 3.42 9.72
C ILE A 160 -8.85 2.66 10.31
N LYS A 161 -9.16 2.87 11.59
CA LYS A 161 -10.34 2.28 12.25
C LYS A 161 -11.63 2.69 11.56
N GLU A 162 -11.78 3.97 11.22
CA GLU A 162 -12.95 4.47 10.47
C GLU A 162 -13.08 3.82 9.09
N LEU A 163 -11.98 3.66 8.36
CA LEU A 163 -11.98 2.98 7.05
C LEU A 163 -12.37 1.50 7.19
N LEU A 164 -11.76 0.77 8.13
CA LEU A 164 -12.07 -0.64 8.34
C LEU A 164 -13.54 -0.84 8.77
N ASN A 165 -14.05 0.00 9.65
CA ASN A 165 -15.44 -0.04 10.10
C ASN A 165 -16.44 0.18 8.94
N LYS A 166 -16.12 1.02 7.95
CA LYS A 166 -16.96 1.22 6.74
C LYS A 166 -17.13 -0.07 5.92
N LYS A 167 -16.22 -1.04 6.05
CA LYS A 167 -16.32 -2.38 5.43
C LYS A 167 -16.79 -3.46 6.43
N GLY A 168 -17.19 -3.07 7.65
CA GLY A 168 -17.63 -4.00 8.70
C GLY A 168 -16.49 -4.83 9.28
N ILE A 169 -15.25 -4.33 9.21
CA ILE A 169 -14.06 -5.02 9.72
C ILE A 169 -13.56 -4.29 10.96
N SER A 170 -13.35 -5.02 12.06
CA SER A 170 -12.69 -4.49 13.25
C SER A 170 -11.45 -5.31 13.59
N THR A 171 -11.57 -6.63 13.59
CA THR A 171 -10.57 -7.58 14.08
C THR A 171 -10.07 -8.51 12.97
N PHE A 172 -8.95 -9.21 13.21
CA PHE A 172 -8.38 -10.12 12.20
C PHE A 172 -9.34 -11.26 11.80
N LYS A 173 -10.21 -11.73 12.72
CA LYS A 173 -11.19 -12.77 12.40
C LYS A 173 -12.25 -12.34 11.37
N ASP A 174 -12.52 -11.04 11.27
CA ASP A 174 -13.52 -10.48 10.35
C ASP A 174 -13.04 -10.50 8.88
N LEU A 175 -11.72 -10.58 8.67
CA LEU A 175 -11.10 -10.55 7.36
C LEU A 175 -11.33 -11.84 6.56
N LYS A 176 -11.77 -11.67 5.31
CA LYS A 176 -11.94 -12.78 4.34
C LYS A 176 -10.66 -13.09 3.58
N VAL A 177 -9.85 -12.08 3.30
CA VAL A 177 -8.51 -12.23 2.72
C VAL A 177 -7.53 -12.30 3.88
N PRO A 178 -6.74 -13.38 4.02
CA PRO A 178 -5.69 -13.48 5.03
C PRO A 178 -4.73 -12.28 4.96
N LEU A 179 -4.54 -11.65 6.13
CA LEU A 179 -3.70 -10.50 6.35
C LEU A 179 -2.60 -10.85 7.34
N LYS A 180 -1.37 -10.40 7.05
CA LYS A 180 -0.25 -10.43 7.99
C LYS A 180 0.37 -9.05 8.15
N ILE A 181 0.47 -8.55 9.37
CA ILE A 181 1.08 -7.26 9.70
C ILE A 181 2.34 -7.49 10.52
N VAL A 182 3.43 -6.80 10.19
CA VAL A 182 4.71 -6.91 10.90
C VAL A 182 4.94 -5.71 11.82
N ALA A 183 5.35 -5.96 13.06
CA ALA A 183 5.84 -4.96 14.01
C ALA A 183 7.07 -5.48 14.76
N THR A 184 7.72 -4.61 15.53
CA THR A 184 8.91 -4.94 16.32
C THR A 184 8.60 -4.80 17.81
N ASP A 185 8.85 -5.85 18.58
CA ASP A 185 8.79 -5.83 20.04
C ASP A 185 10.21 -5.69 20.60
N ILE A 186 10.53 -4.51 21.14
CA ILE A 186 11.89 -4.21 21.62
C ILE A 186 12.17 -4.68 23.03
N PHE A 187 11.15 -5.02 23.83
CA PHE A 187 11.37 -5.61 25.15
C PHE A 187 11.78 -7.08 25.05
N HIS A 188 11.28 -7.78 24.03
CA HIS A 188 11.61 -9.19 23.77
C HIS A 188 12.52 -9.41 22.55
N HIS A 189 13.03 -8.33 21.95
CA HIS A 189 13.96 -8.34 20.81
C HIS A 189 13.48 -9.20 19.63
N ARG A 190 12.19 -9.11 19.28
CA ARG A 190 11.59 -10.00 18.27
C ARG A 190 10.73 -9.29 17.25
N ARG A 191 10.66 -9.90 16.07
CA ARG A 191 9.65 -9.59 15.04
C ARG A 191 8.31 -10.20 15.47
N VAL A 192 7.26 -9.37 15.55
CA VAL A 192 5.89 -9.82 15.80
C VAL A 192 5.12 -9.80 14.49
N ILE A 193 4.40 -10.88 14.20
CA ILE A 193 3.54 -11.02 13.02
C ILE A 193 2.11 -11.19 13.51
N PHE A 194 1.29 -10.16 13.27
CA PHE A 194 -0.13 -10.19 13.59
C PHE A 194 -0.91 -10.80 12.43
N ASP A 195 -1.71 -11.82 12.74
CA ASP A 195 -2.59 -12.48 11.79
C ASP A 195 -3.79 -13.11 12.50
N LYS A 196 -4.75 -13.61 11.71
CA LYS A 196 -5.96 -14.26 12.21
C LYS A 196 -5.70 -15.54 12.99
N GLU A 197 -4.61 -16.25 12.71
CA GLU A 197 -4.31 -17.53 13.36
C GLU A 197 -3.81 -17.32 14.78
N LYS A 198 -2.96 -16.31 15.00
CA LYS A 198 -2.36 -15.99 16.29
C LYS A 198 -3.19 -15.01 17.12
N TYR A 199 -3.81 -14.04 16.45
CA TYR A 199 -4.46 -12.89 17.09
C TYR A 199 -5.84 -12.61 16.49
N PRO A 200 -6.78 -13.58 16.49
CA PRO A 200 -8.09 -13.44 15.83
C PRO A 200 -8.91 -12.25 16.34
N ASP A 201 -8.85 -11.97 17.64
CA ASP A 201 -9.63 -10.91 18.30
C ASP A 201 -8.90 -9.57 18.38
N LEU A 202 -7.64 -9.48 17.92
CA LEU A 202 -6.90 -8.22 17.89
C LEU A 202 -7.52 -7.28 16.84
N GLU A 203 -7.72 -6.02 17.22
CA GLU A 203 -8.15 -4.98 16.31
C GLU A 203 -7.08 -4.75 15.23
N VAL A 204 -7.46 -4.79 13.96
CA VAL A 204 -6.52 -4.58 12.84
C VAL A 204 -5.93 -3.17 12.90
N ALA A 205 -6.72 -2.17 13.29
CA ALA A 205 -6.25 -0.80 13.48
C ALA A 205 -5.16 -0.69 14.57
N GLU A 206 -5.27 -1.47 15.65
CA GLU A 206 -4.27 -1.49 16.73
C GLU A 206 -2.96 -2.13 16.25
N ALA A 207 -3.05 -3.23 15.48
CA ALA A 207 -1.89 -3.84 14.84
C ALA A 207 -1.18 -2.88 13.87
N ILE A 208 -1.93 -2.07 13.12
CA ILE A 208 -1.38 -1.03 12.25
C ILE A 208 -0.72 0.07 13.09
N LYS A 209 -1.37 0.55 14.17
CA LYS A 209 -0.81 1.55 15.09
C LYS A 209 0.56 1.12 15.63
N MET A 210 0.70 -0.16 16.01
CA MET A 210 1.98 -0.76 16.41
C MET A 210 2.98 -0.80 15.25
N SER A 211 2.53 -1.20 14.06
CA SER A 211 3.36 -1.37 12.86
C SER A 211 3.90 -0.06 12.28
N VAL A 212 3.29 1.10 12.58
CA VAL A 212 3.70 2.44 12.10
C VAL A 212 4.38 3.29 13.17
N ALA A 213 4.71 2.73 14.34
CA ALA A 213 5.34 3.45 15.45
C ALA A 213 6.84 3.69 15.18
N ILE A 214 7.15 4.55 14.19
CA ILE A 214 8.51 4.86 13.74
C ILE A 214 9.30 5.48 14.91
N PRO A 215 10.47 4.92 15.28
CA PRO A 215 11.29 5.45 16.38
C PRO A 215 11.60 6.93 16.21
N LEU A 216 11.58 7.66 17.34
CA LEU A 216 11.78 9.12 17.43
C LEU A 216 10.69 9.96 16.75
N PHE A 217 9.92 9.41 15.80
CA PHE A 217 8.90 10.14 15.06
C PHE A 217 7.51 9.93 15.66
N PHE A 218 7.08 8.68 15.85
CA PHE A 218 5.81 8.31 16.49
C PHE A 218 6.03 7.73 17.88
N THR A 219 5.05 7.90 18.77
CA THR A 219 5.07 7.32 20.12
C THR A 219 5.12 5.79 20.08
N PRO A 220 6.07 5.14 20.79
CA PRO A 220 6.04 3.69 20.98
C PRO A 220 4.71 3.22 21.58
N VAL A 221 4.25 2.04 21.20
CA VAL A 221 2.96 1.52 21.68
C VAL A 221 3.21 0.46 22.76
N GLU A 222 2.79 0.74 23.99
CA GLU A 222 2.74 -0.29 25.04
C GLU A 222 1.58 -1.25 24.73
N TRP A 223 1.88 -2.55 24.67
CA TRP A 223 0.91 -3.59 24.37
C TRP A 223 1.16 -4.80 25.27
N ASN A 224 0.11 -5.55 25.62
CA ASN A 224 0.25 -6.81 26.34
C ASN A 224 -0.02 -7.96 25.38
N ASP A 225 1.01 -8.73 25.03
CA ASP A 225 0.86 -9.88 24.14
C ASP A 225 0.18 -11.04 24.90
N PRO A 226 -1.04 -11.45 24.52
CA PRO A 226 -1.75 -12.55 25.17
C PRO A 226 -1.07 -13.92 24.96
N LEU A 227 -0.14 -14.05 24.00
CA LEU A 227 0.60 -15.27 23.75
C LEU A 227 1.86 -15.41 24.63
N LEU A 228 2.22 -14.35 25.36
CA LEU A 228 3.33 -14.36 26.30
C LEU A 228 2.85 -14.66 27.73
N PRO A 229 3.71 -15.25 28.59
CA PRO A 229 3.35 -15.52 29.99
C PRO A 229 2.92 -14.25 30.73
N ALA A 230 1.93 -14.33 31.62
CA ALA A 230 1.32 -13.16 32.28
C ALA A 230 2.32 -12.24 33.03
N GLY A 231 3.42 -12.78 33.56
CA GLY A 231 4.48 -11.99 34.21
C GLY A 231 5.47 -11.32 33.24
N ASN A 232 5.37 -11.62 31.95
CA ASN A 232 6.28 -11.17 30.90
C ASN A 232 5.52 -10.87 29.59
N SER A 233 4.26 -10.43 29.69
CA SER A 233 3.42 -10.13 28.52
C SER A 233 3.60 -8.71 28.00
N LYS A 234 4.25 -7.84 28.79
CA LYS A 234 4.41 -6.43 28.45
C LYS A 234 5.40 -6.28 27.30
N CYS A 235 4.92 -5.74 26.19
CA CYS A 235 5.69 -5.38 25.01
C CYS A 235 5.78 -3.86 24.88
N LEU A 236 6.89 -3.40 24.29
CA LEU A 236 7.00 -2.05 23.76
C LEU A 236 7.18 -2.16 22.25
N MET A 237 6.14 -1.76 21.54
CA MET A 237 5.99 -2.00 20.12
C MET A 237 6.44 -0.78 19.32
N LEU A 238 7.23 -1.05 18.29
CA LEU A 238 7.72 -0.09 17.31
C LEU A 238 7.44 -0.59 15.89
N ASP A 239 7.68 0.28 14.91
CA ASP A 239 7.56 -0.02 13.50
C ASP A 239 8.30 -1.32 13.12
N GLY A 240 7.69 -2.13 12.26
CA GLY A 240 8.28 -3.39 11.81
C GLY A 240 9.55 -3.19 10.96
N SER A 241 9.73 -1.99 10.40
CA SER A 241 10.89 -1.55 9.62
C SER A 241 12.13 -1.31 10.50
N ILE A 242 12.18 -1.85 11.73
CA ILE A 242 13.42 -1.98 12.51
C ILE A 242 14.07 -3.34 12.26
N LEU A 243 13.25 -4.38 12.04
CA LEU A 243 13.73 -5.76 11.85
C LEU A 243 13.33 -6.35 10.50
N SER A 244 12.34 -5.79 9.79
CA SER A 244 11.81 -6.38 8.56
C SER A 244 10.98 -5.36 7.76
N THR A 245 11.67 -4.45 7.06
CA THR A 245 11.02 -3.47 6.18
C THR A 245 10.35 -4.18 4.99
N TYR A 246 10.99 -5.21 4.44
CA TYR A 246 10.43 -6.05 3.39
C TYR A 246 10.38 -7.53 3.85
N PRO A 247 9.23 -7.96 4.41
CA PRO A 247 9.09 -9.31 4.96
C PRO A 247 8.81 -10.34 3.84
N ALA A 248 9.77 -10.59 2.95
CA ALA A 248 9.59 -11.50 1.82
C ALA A 248 9.21 -12.94 2.25
N ASP A 249 9.64 -13.35 3.44
CA ASP A 249 9.39 -14.67 4.03
C ASP A 249 8.03 -14.79 4.74
N LEU A 250 7.18 -13.74 4.73
CA LEU A 250 5.97 -13.62 5.56
C LEU A 250 4.96 -14.77 5.39
N PHE A 251 4.88 -15.32 4.18
CA PHE A 251 3.99 -16.44 3.87
C PHE A 251 4.69 -17.80 3.95
N GLY A 252 6.01 -17.85 4.15
CA GLY A 252 6.77 -19.11 4.14
C GLY A 252 6.72 -19.85 2.81
N HIS A 253 7.46 -20.97 2.74
CA HIS A 253 7.44 -21.85 1.59
C HIS A 253 6.13 -22.65 1.55
N PHE A 254 5.19 -22.23 0.72
CA PHE A 254 4.02 -23.06 0.41
C PHE A 254 4.34 -24.04 -0.72
N THR A 255 3.80 -25.25 -0.59
CA THR A 255 3.76 -26.29 -1.63
C THR A 255 2.70 -26.02 -2.70
N GLU A 256 1.84 -25.01 -2.53
CA GLU A 256 0.94 -24.51 -3.58
C GLU A 256 1.76 -23.76 -4.64
N ARG A 257 2.42 -24.51 -5.52
CA ARG A 257 3.13 -23.99 -6.71
C ARG A 257 2.23 -23.15 -7.66
N ASP A 258 0.93 -23.06 -7.40
CA ASP A 258 -0.07 -22.52 -8.32
C ASP A 258 -0.43 -21.05 -8.10
N VAL A 259 -0.02 -20.41 -6.99
CA VAL A 259 -0.32 -18.98 -6.73
C VAL A 259 0.98 -18.18 -6.55
N PRO A 260 1.37 -17.34 -7.53
CA PRO A 260 2.58 -16.53 -7.47
C PRO A 260 2.46 -15.48 -6.36
N THR A 261 3.58 -15.14 -5.73
CA THR A 261 3.64 -14.06 -4.75
C THR A 261 4.41 -12.88 -5.34
N PHE A 262 3.77 -11.73 -5.43
CA PHE A 262 4.41 -10.47 -5.79
C PHE A 262 4.85 -9.75 -4.52
N GLY A 263 6.10 -9.35 -4.45
CA GLY A 263 6.61 -8.52 -3.36
C GLY A 263 6.98 -7.14 -3.85
N PHE A 264 6.42 -6.11 -3.26
CA PHE A 264 6.58 -4.72 -3.68
C PHE A 264 7.55 -4.01 -2.74
N ILE A 265 8.73 -3.68 -3.26
CA ILE A 265 9.83 -3.08 -2.50
C ILE A 265 9.94 -1.61 -2.87
N LEU A 266 9.87 -0.71 -1.89
CA LEU A 266 10.22 0.69 -2.08
C LEU A 266 11.72 0.89 -1.94
N VAL A 267 12.30 1.63 -2.87
CA VAL A 267 13.70 2.00 -2.84
C VAL A 267 13.81 3.50 -3.05
N ASP A 268 14.53 4.14 -2.14
CA ASP A 268 14.94 5.54 -2.27
C ASP A 268 16.02 5.66 -3.36
N ASP A 269 15.84 6.62 -4.28
CA ASP A 269 16.79 6.88 -5.36
C ASP A 269 18.01 7.67 -4.84
N GLU A 270 17.89 8.36 -3.70
CA GLU A 270 18.94 9.17 -3.09
C GLU A 270 19.78 8.40 -2.06
N ARG A 271 19.94 7.07 -2.19
CA ARG A 271 20.84 6.26 -1.31
C ARG A 271 22.35 6.55 -1.49
N ASN A 272 22.73 7.76 -1.89
CA ASN A 272 24.11 8.12 -2.22
C ASN A 272 24.82 9.00 -1.18
N ASP A 273 24.24 9.24 0.00
CA ASP A 273 24.99 9.88 1.10
C ASP A 273 25.89 8.86 1.82
N VAL A 274 26.78 8.23 1.06
CA VAL A 274 27.86 7.42 1.60
C VAL A 274 28.90 8.37 2.17
N GLY A 275 28.88 8.59 3.50
CA GLY A 275 30.06 9.09 4.22
C GLY A 275 29.90 10.29 5.14
N SER A 276 28.72 10.86 5.34
CA SER A 276 28.54 11.92 6.35
C SER A 276 27.36 11.63 7.26
N ILE A 277 27.65 11.40 8.56
CA ILE A 277 26.65 11.43 9.62
C ILE A 277 26.52 12.89 10.04
N SER A 278 25.36 13.47 9.81
CA SER A 278 25.11 14.89 10.03
C SER A 278 24.73 15.20 11.49
N ASP A 279 23.98 14.31 12.13
CA ASP A 279 23.51 14.46 13.50
C ASP A 279 23.20 13.09 14.17
N VAL A 280 22.73 13.13 15.43
CA VAL A 280 22.38 11.92 16.20
C VAL A 280 21.17 11.18 15.61
N VAL A 281 20.22 11.89 15.00
CA VAL A 281 19.04 11.27 14.37
C VAL A 281 19.47 10.51 13.12
N ASP A 282 20.35 11.10 12.32
CA ASP A 282 20.97 10.48 11.14
C ASP A 282 21.81 9.26 11.52
N PHE A 283 22.61 9.35 12.59
CA PHE A 283 23.32 8.20 13.15
C PHE A 283 22.37 7.04 13.51
N MET A 284 21.29 7.33 14.24
CA MET A 284 20.29 6.32 14.61
C MET A 284 19.58 5.72 13.39
N LYS A 285 19.26 6.53 12.37
CA LYS A 285 18.72 6.04 11.10
C LYS A 285 19.67 5.09 10.41
N GLN A 286 20.97 5.39 10.38
CA GLN A 286 21.97 4.52 9.74
C GLN A 286 22.13 3.18 10.46
N ILE A 287 22.01 3.15 11.79
CA ILE A 287 21.97 1.88 12.56
C ILE A 287 20.74 1.05 12.16
N ILE A 288 19.55 1.65 12.18
CA ILE A 288 18.30 0.97 11.81
C ILE A 288 18.37 0.45 10.37
N ASN A 289 18.85 1.28 9.44
CA ASN A 289 19.02 0.91 8.04
C ASN A 289 19.99 -0.27 7.87
N THR A 290 21.08 -0.31 8.63
CA THR A 290 22.04 -1.42 8.59
C THR A 290 21.38 -2.74 9.00
N VAL A 291 20.62 -2.72 10.10
CA VAL A 291 19.86 -3.90 10.58
C VAL A 291 18.83 -4.33 9.53
N ASN A 292 18.09 -3.39 8.96
CA ASN A 292 17.09 -3.64 7.93
C ASN A 292 17.68 -4.30 6.68
N ILE A 293 18.79 -3.75 6.15
CA ILE A 293 19.43 -4.29 4.94
C ILE A 293 19.83 -5.75 5.16
N TYR A 294 20.38 -6.08 6.33
CA TYR A 294 20.75 -7.46 6.66
C TYR A 294 19.52 -8.37 6.71
N HIS A 295 18.50 -8.01 7.49
CA HIS A 295 17.33 -8.87 7.68
C HIS A 295 16.49 -9.03 6.40
N ASP A 296 16.28 -7.97 5.63
CA ASP A 296 15.56 -8.04 4.36
C ASP A 296 16.32 -8.88 3.33
N THR A 297 17.66 -8.78 3.30
CA THR A 297 18.49 -9.65 2.45
C THR A 297 18.30 -11.13 2.81
N GLU A 298 18.30 -11.45 4.10
CA GLU A 298 18.06 -12.82 4.57
C GLU A 298 16.63 -13.29 4.29
N ALA A 299 15.63 -12.41 4.41
CA ALA A 299 14.24 -12.74 4.07
C ALA A 299 14.09 -13.03 2.57
N ILE A 300 14.72 -12.23 1.70
CA ILE A 300 14.73 -12.44 0.24
C ILE A 300 15.38 -13.78 -0.11
N LYS A 301 16.53 -14.11 0.50
CA LYS A 301 17.21 -15.40 0.29
C LYS A 301 16.33 -16.59 0.69
N LYS A 302 15.56 -16.46 1.77
CA LYS A 302 14.58 -17.47 2.22
C LYS A 302 13.33 -17.52 1.35
N ALA A 303 13.10 -16.53 0.49
CA ALA A 303 11.89 -16.40 -0.31
C ALA A 303 12.17 -16.30 -1.83
N PRO A 304 12.95 -17.22 -2.44
CA PRO A 304 13.30 -17.15 -3.87
C PRO A 304 12.09 -17.31 -4.81
N TYR A 305 10.95 -17.76 -4.28
CA TYR A 305 9.68 -17.91 -4.98
C TYR A 305 8.86 -16.61 -5.04
N VAL A 306 9.30 -15.54 -4.36
CA VAL A 306 8.64 -14.24 -4.39
C VAL A 306 9.20 -13.41 -5.54
N TYR A 307 8.31 -13.01 -6.45
CA TYR A 307 8.59 -12.07 -7.51
C TYR A 307 8.75 -10.67 -6.89
N SER A 308 9.99 -10.32 -6.53
CA SER A 308 10.31 -9.04 -5.91
C SER A 308 10.41 -7.93 -6.97
N ILE A 309 9.54 -6.93 -6.89
CA ILE A 309 9.46 -5.77 -7.78
C ILE A 309 9.89 -4.53 -7.01
N THR A 310 11.01 -3.96 -7.44
CA THR A 310 11.54 -2.71 -6.90
C THR A 310 10.87 -1.51 -7.56
N ILE A 311 10.35 -0.61 -6.73
CA ILE A 311 9.67 0.62 -7.12
C ILE A 311 10.42 1.79 -6.47
N SER A 312 10.82 2.74 -7.30
CA SER A 312 11.48 3.98 -6.86
C SER A 312 10.47 4.88 -6.12
N SER A 313 10.92 5.53 -5.05
CA SER A 313 10.19 6.62 -4.39
C SER A 313 10.52 8.01 -4.96
N GLY A 314 11.32 8.07 -6.02
CA GLY A 314 11.81 9.32 -6.59
C GLY A 314 12.59 10.12 -5.54
N LYS A 315 12.28 11.42 -5.45
CA LYS A 315 12.88 12.36 -4.49
C LYS A 315 12.15 12.42 -3.14
N ILE A 316 11.04 11.69 -2.99
CA ILE A 316 10.19 11.80 -1.80
C ILE A 316 10.66 10.81 -0.74
N ARG A 317 11.10 11.35 0.39
CA ARG A 317 11.57 10.60 1.56
C ARG A 317 10.40 10.02 2.35
N SER A 318 10.61 8.89 3.00
CA SER A 318 9.56 8.15 3.72
C SER A 318 8.86 8.95 4.82
N ILE A 319 9.56 9.86 5.49
CA ILE A 319 9.03 10.69 6.59
C ILE A 319 8.63 12.11 6.16
N GLN A 320 8.61 12.40 4.86
CA GLN A 320 8.13 13.66 4.32
C GLN A 320 6.59 13.61 4.22
N PHE A 321 5.89 13.88 5.33
CA PHE A 321 4.43 13.87 5.35
C PHE A 321 3.78 15.12 4.73
N ASP A 322 4.56 16.18 4.54
CA ASP A 322 4.18 17.33 3.73
C ASP A 322 4.57 17.09 2.26
N ILE A 323 3.61 16.56 1.49
CA ILE A 323 3.75 16.34 0.05
C ILE A 323 2.62 17.04 -0.71
N SER A 324 2.97 17.57 -1.88
CA SER A 324 2.01 18.22 -2.79
C SER A 324 1.13 17.20 -3.53
N GLU A 325 0.07 17.66 -4.17
CA GLU A 325 -0.76 16.81 -5.03
C GLU A 325 0.03 16.32 -6.26
N GLU A 326 0.97 17.13 -6.74
CA GLU A 326 1.91 16.76 -7.80
C GLU A 326 2.84 15.63 -7.35
N ASP A 327 3.37 15.69 -6.12
CA ASP A 327 4.21 14.63 -5.55
C ASP A 327 3.43 13.33 -5.37
N LYS A 328 2.18 13.42 -4.88
CA LYS A 328 1.28 12.25 -4.77
C LYS A 328 1.08 11.58 -6.12
N LYS A 329 0.77 12.37 -7.15
CA LYS A 329 0.59 11.87 -8.52
C LYS A 329 1.88 11.26 -9.06
N ALA A 330 3.02 11.92 -8.86
CA ALA A 330 4.32 11.43 -9.33
C ALA A 330 4.66 10.07 -8.70
N LEU A 331 4.48 9.92 -7.39
CA LEU A 331 4.67 8.65 -6.69
C LEU A 331 3.75 7.56 -7.26
N PHE A 332 2.45 7.84 -7.41
CA PHE A 332 1.50 6.90 -8.01
C PHE A 332 1.95 6.45 -9.41
N ASP A 333 2.33 7.39 -10.27
CA ASP A 333 2.77 7.13 -11.64
C ASP A 333 4.03 6.26 -11.67
N LEU A 334 5.00 6.48 -10.77
CA LEU A 334 6.21 5.66 -10.66
C LEU A 334 5.87 4.17 -10.45
N GLY A 335 5.02 3.87 -9.45
CA GLY A 335 4.65 2.49 -9.17
C GLY A 335 3.73 1.88 -10.23
N TYR A 336 2.78 2.65 -10.76
CA TYR A 336 1.90 2.20 -11.83
C TYR A 336 2.70 1.82 -13.09
N ASN A 337 3.56 2.71 -13.58
CA ASN A 337 4.34 2.47 -14.79
C ASN A 337 5.31 1.30 -14.60
N LYS A 338 6.01 1.25 -13.45
CA LYS A 338 6.93 0.15 -13.15
C LYS A 338 6.22 -1.20 -13.16
N MET A 339 5.04 -1.28 -12.57
CA MET A 339 4.29 -2.54 -12.50
C MET A 339 3.70 -2.93 -13.87
N LYS A 340 3.23 -1.97 -14.68
CA LYS A 340 2.78 -2.26 -16.05
C LYS A 340 3.91 -2.83 -16.92
N GLU A 341 5.10 -2.25 -16.82
CA GLU A 341 6.29 -2.75 -17.51
C GLU A 341 6.62 -4.18 -17.06
N TYR A 342 6.65 -4.42 -15.74
CA TYR A 342 6.93 -5.72 -15.16
C TYR A 342 5.93 -6.79 -15.64
N LEU A 343 4.63 -6.50 -15.55
CA LEU A 343 3.56 -7.44 -15.91
C LEU A 343 3.57 -7.80 -17.40
N LYS A 344 3.94 -6.86 -18.28
CA LYS A 344 4.10 -7.13 -19.72
C LYS A 344 5.13 -8.24 -19.98
N ASN A 345 6.23 -8.23 -19.23
CA ASN A 345 7.27 -9.25 -19.33
C ASN A 345 6.85 -10.53 -18.59
N TRP A 346 6.37 -10.42 -17.36
CA TRP A 346 5.99 -11.57 -16.52
C TRP A 346 4.93 -12.46 -17.19
N LYS A 347 3.88 -11.88 -17.79
CA LYS A 347 2.84 -12.64 -18.50
C LYS A 347 3.38 -13.46 -19.68
N ARG A 348 4.44 -13.00 -20.36
CA ARG A 348 5.07 -13.75 -21.46
C ARG A 348 5.73 -15.05 -20.98
N TYR A 349 6.20 -15.07 -19.74
CA TYR A 349 6.88 -16.23 -19.15
C TYR A 349 5.93 -17.13 -18.34
N TYR A 350 4.97 -16.54 -17.62
CA TYR A 350 4.11 -17.27 -16.69
C TYR A 350 2.85 -17.88 -17.34
N LEU A 351 2.37 -17.32 -18.46
CA LEU A 351 1.17 -17.81 -19.17
C LEU A 351 1.48 -18.68 -20.40
N ARG A 352 2.76 -18.97 -20.65
CA ARG A 352 3.19 -20.03 -21.57
C ARG A 352 3.28 -21.34 -20.80
#